data_AF-A0A8T1SR02-F1
#
_entry.id   AF-A0A8T1SR02-F1
#
_cell.length_a   1.000
_cell.length_b   1.000
_cell.length_c   1.000
_cell.angle_alpha   90.00
_cell.angle_beta   90.00
_cell.angle_gamma   90.00
#
_symmetry.space_group_name_H-M   'P 1'
#
loop_
_entity.id
_entity.type
_entity.pdbx_description
1 polymer ?
#
loop_
_entity_poly.entity_id
_entity_poly.type
_entity_poly.pdbx_seq_one_letter_code
_entity_poly.pdbx_strand_id
1 'polypeptide(L)'
;MQVKEHNSIFGMLYDIPKLLTIPEEDLHQQCRALETVLTHDDMRNIDASDLGDELTALSRYISGGSTPKAVLEYMCTNKMTTLFPNAFVALRILLTLPVTAASGERSFSKLQLIKTHPRSTM
;
A
#
# COMPACT_ATOMS: atom_id res chain seq x y z
N MET A 1 -5.43 -11.74 -4.25
CA MET A 1 -6.11 -10.45 -4.01
C MET A 1 -6.55 -9.91 -5.36
N GLN A 2 -7.86 -9.79 -5.62
CA GLN A 2 -8.36 -9.22 -6.88
C GLN A 2 -8.06 -7.71 -6.91
N VAL A 3 -7.78 -7.15 -8.10
CA VAL A 3 -7.44 -5.72 -8.30
C VAL A 3 -8.50 -4.76 -7.71
N LYS A 4 -9.77 -5.17 -7.71
CA LYS A 4 -10.89 -4.37 -7.14
C LYS A 4 -10.81 -4.21 -5.63
N GLU A 5 -10.39 -5.26 -4.94
CA GLU A 5 -10.28 -5.29 -3.47
C GLU A 5 -9.09 -4.46 -3.00
N HIS A 6 -8.00 -4.48 -3.76
CA HIS A 6 -6.82 -3.64 -3.51
C HIS A 6 -7.13 -2.14 -3.56
N ASN A 7 -7.91 -1.69 -4.56
CA ASN A 7 -8.32 -0.29 -4.64
C ASN A 7 -9.28 0.11 -3.50
N SER A 8 -10.14 -0.82 -3.05
CA SER A 8 -11.05 -0.55 -1.93
C SER A 8 -10.31 -0.36 -0.59
N ILE A 9 -9.15 -1.02 -0.43
CA ILE A 9 -8.39 -1.01 0.83
C ILE A 9 -7.32 0.09 0.82
N PHE A 10 -6.60 0.24 -0.30
CA PHE A 10 -5.48 1.18 -0.41
C PHE A 10 -5.83 2.47 -1.16
N GLY A 11 -7.08 2.63 -1.61
CA GLY A 11 -7.54 3.75 -2.44
C GLY A 11 -7.18 5.13 -1.87
N MET A 12 -7.28 5.30 -0.56
CA MET A 12 -6.99 6.57 0.14
C MET A 12 -5.53 7.02 -0.02
N LEU A 13 -4.59 6.08 -0.16
CA LEU A 13 -3.16 6.38 -0.28
C LEU A 13 -2.77 6.83 -1.69
N TYR A 14 -3.64 6.65 -2.69
CA TYR A 14 -3.39 7.10 -4.06
C TYR A 14 -3.55 8.62 -4.23
N ASP A 15 -4.28 9.29 -3.34
CA ASP A 15 -4.54 10.72 -3.43
C ASP A 15 -4.62 11.36 -2.03
N ILE A 16 -3.47 11.40 -1.34
CA ILE A 16 -3.33 11.94 0.02
C ILE A 16 -3.83 13.39 0.15
N PRO A 17 -3.60 14.31 -0.81
CA PRO A 17 -4.15 15.66 -0.73
C PRO A 17 -5.68 15.71 -0.68
N LYS A 18 -6.38 14.75 -1.32
CA LYS A 18 -7.86 14.68 -1.26
C LYS A 18 -8.38 14.24 0.10
N LEU A 19 -7.56 13.70 0.99
CA LEU A 19 -8.01 13.28 2.32
C LEU A 19 -8.53 14.46 3.15
N LEU A 20 -8.09 15.69 2.87
CA LEU A 20 -8.65 16.91 3.47
C LEU A 20 -10.12 17.18 3.10
N THR A 21 -10.63 16.55 2.05
CA THR A 21 -12.02 16.73 1.56
C THR A 21 -12.96 15.63 2.04
N ILE A 22 -12.41 14.57 2.65
CA ILE A 22 -13.17 13.42 3.13
C ILE A 22 -13.53 13.66 4.61
N PRO A 23 -14.73 13.28 5.05
CA PRO A 23 -15.08 13.30 6.47
C PRO A 23 -14.09 12.47 7.31
N GLU A 24 -13.77 12.95 8.50
CA GLU A 24 -12.84 12.27 9.41
C GLU A 24 -13.31 10.85 9.76
N GLU A 25 -14.62 10.63 9.90
CA GLU A 25 -15.22 9.31 10.15
C GLU A 25 -14.94 8.32 9.02
N ASP A 26 -15.09 8.77 7.77
CA ASP A 26 -14.84 7.97 6.58
C ASP A 26 -13.35 7.63 6.44
N LEU A 27 -12.47 8.60 6.70
CA LEU A 27 -11.01 8.39 6.70
C LEU A 27 -10.62 7.34 7.74
N HIS A 28 -11.11 7.46 8.97
CA HIS A 28 -10.84 6.48 10.02
C HIS A 28 -11.41 5.09 9.67
N GLN A 29 -12.57 5.03 9.02
CA GLN A 29 -13.14 3.77 8.57
C GLN A 29 -12.25 3.09 7.52
N GLN A 30 -11.67 3.87 6.60
CA GLN A 30 -10.70 3.36 5.62
C GLN A 30 -9.39 2.91 6.29
N CYS A 31 -8.89 3.66 7.28
CA CYS A 31 -7.71 3.28 8.05
C CYS A 31 -7.92 1.96 8.82
N ARG A 32 -9.09 1.77 9.45
CA ARG A 32 -9.46 0.51 10.13
C ARG A 32 -9.54 -0.68 9.18
N ALA A 33 -10.10 -0.47 7.99
CA ALA A 33 -10.12 -1.50 6.96
C ALA A 33 -8.71 -1.93 6.55
N LEU A 34 -7.79 -0.97 6.40
CA LEU A 34 -6.39 -1.24 6.10
C LEU A 34 -5.68 -1.97 7.26
N GLU A 35 -5.84 -1.51 8.50
CA GLU A 35 -5.27 -2.18 9.69
C GLU A 35 -5.74 -3.64 9.80
N THR A 36 -7.03 -3.88 9.58
CA THR A 36 -7.60 -5.24 9.62
C THR A 36 -6.96 -6.17 8.59
N VAL A 37 -6.72 -5.66 7.38
CA VAL A 37 -6.07 -6.43 6.29
C VAL A 37 -4.58 -6.67 6.57
N LEU A 38 -3.93 -5.75 7.28
CA LEU A 38 -2.52 -5.80 7.63
C LEU A 38 -2.24 -6.43 8.99
N THR A 39 -3.27 -6.95 9.67
CA THR A 39 -3.13 -7.64 10.96
C THR A 39 -3.14 -9.15 10.73
N HIS A 40 -2.12 -9.82 11.24
CA HIS A 40 -2.02 -11.29 11.23
C HIS A 40 -1.56 -11.78 12.60
N ASP A 41 -2.30 -12.73 13.20
CA ASP A 41 -2.03 -13.30 14.53
C ASP A 41 -1.71 -12.24 15.60
N ASP A 42 -2.59 -11.23 15.72
CA ASP A 42 -2.48 -10.08 16.64
C ASP A 42 -1.27 -9.16 16.42
N MET A 43 -0.44 -9.41 15.40
CA MET A 43 0.60 -8.48 14.96
C MET A 43 0.03 -7.51 13.94
N ARG A 44 -0.10 -6.25 14.36
CA ARG A 44 -0.47 -5.13 13.49
C ARG A 44 0.75 -4.36 13.03
N ASN A 45 0.84 -4.10 11.72
CA ASN A 45 1.94 -3.31 11.15
C ASN A 45 1.71 -1.80 11.24
N ILE A 46 0.48 -1.38 11.45
CA ILE A 46 0.04 0.01 11.51
C ILE A 46 -1.03 0.15 12.60
N ASP A 47 -1.15 1.33 13.18
CA ASP A 47 -2.30 1.72 14.02
C ASP A 47 -3.26 2.59 13.19
N ALA A 48 -4.54 2.21 13.15
CA ALA A 48 -5.53 2.91 12.31
C ALA A 48 -5.82 4.34 12.77
N SER A 49 -5.77 4.62 14.07
CA SER A 49 -6.02 5.96 14.62
C SER A 49 -4.86 6.87 14.26
N ASP A 50 -3.64 6.44 14.60
CA ASP A 50 -2.44 7.21 14.30
C ASP A 50 -2.27 7.42 12.80
N LEU A 51 -2.60 6.42 11.98
CA LEU A 51 -2.53 6.55 10.52
C LEU A 51 -3.46 7.66 9.99
N GLY A 52 -4.68 7.77 10.51
CA GLY A 52 -5.63 8.81 10.11
C GLY A 52 -5.11 10.21 10.41
N ASP A 53 -4.59 10.40 11.61
CA ASP A 53 -3.99 11.65 12.07
C ASP A 53 -2.73 12.01 11.25
N GLU A 54 -1.86 11.04 11.03
CA GLU A 54 -0.63 11.20 10.25
C GLU A 54 -0.94 11.56 8.79
N LEU A 55 -1.92 10.90 8.16
CA LEU A 55 -2.31 11.21 6.77
C LEU A 55 -2.92 12.60 6.65
N THR A 56 -3.76 12.99 7.63
CA THR A 56 -4.34 14.32 7.69
C THR A 56 -3.24 15.37 7.85
N ALA A 57 -2.26 15.14 8.71
CA ALA A 57 -1.11 16.04 8.86
C ALA A 57 -0.25 16.08 7.59
N LEU A 58 0.09 14.91 7.02
CA LEU A 58 0.91 14.75 5.83
C LEU A 58 0.31 15.46 4.61
N SER A 59 -1.02 15.42 4.46
CA SER A 59 -1.73 16.08 3.35
C SER A 59 -1.44 17.58 3.23
N ARG A 60 -1.07 18.25 4.34
CA ARG A 60 -0.72 19.69 4.37
C ARG A 60 0.66 19.98 3.76
N TYR A 61 1.51 18.96 3.65
CA TYR A 61 2.87 19.07 3.10
C TYR A 61 2.94 18.64 1.63
N ILE A 62 1.92 17.94 1.12
CA ILE A 62 1.92 17.34 -0.21
C ILE A 62 1.08 18.17 -1.16
N SER A 63 1.63 18.46 -2.34
CA SER A 63 0.89 19.12 -3.43
C SER A 63 -0.07 18.15 -4.11
N GLY A 64 -1.24 18.67 -4.54
CA GLY A 64 -2.26 17.92 -5.27
C GLY A 64 -1.69 17.18 -6.50
N GLY A 65 -2.16 15.95 -6.73
CA GLY A 65 -1.74 15.12 -7.88
C GLY A 65 -0.41 14.37 -7.70
N SER A 66 0.18 14.40 -6.50
CA SER A 66 1.37 13.62 -6.18
C SER A 66 1.08 12.11 -6.18
N THR A 67 1.92 11.33 -6.85
CA THR A 67 1.82 9.86 -6.82
C THR A 67 2.29 9.29 -5.48
N PRO A 68 1.82 8.11 -5.04
CA PRO A 68 2.28 7.49 -3.79
C PRO A 68 3.81 7.35 -3.68
N LYS A 69 4.47 7.07 -4.82
CA LYS A 69 5.93 7.01 -4.90
C LYS A 69 6.58 8.37 -4.64
N ALA A 70 6.05 9.44 -5.24
CA ALA A 70 6.57 10.79 -5.03
C ALA A 70 6.39 11.24 -3.58
N VAL A 71 5.27 10.88 -2.94
CA VAL A 71 5.06 11.13 -1.50
C VAL A 71 6.11 10.38 -0.67
N LEU A 72 6.34 9.10 -0.95
CA LEU A 72 7.33 8.32 -0.21
C LEU A 72 8.74 8.90 -0.35
N GLU A 73 9.14 9.30 -1.57
CA GLU A 73 10.42 9.98 -1.83
C GLU A 73 10.53 11.32 -1.09
N TYR A 74 9.44 12.10 -1.06
CA TYR A 74 9.36 13.34 -0.30
C TYR A 74 9.55 13.10 1.20
N MET A 75 8.90 12.07 1.77
CA MET A 75 9.04 11.71 3.18
C MET A 75 10.49 11.32 3.52
N CYS A 76 11.14 10.52 2.66
CA CYS A 76 12.54 10.13 2.83
C CYS A 76 13.49 11.33 2.76
N THR A 77 13.30 12.21 1.78
CA THR A 77 14.17 13.38 1.55
C THR A 77 14.08 14.38 2.69
N ASN A 78 12.89 14.55 3.26
CA ASN A 78 12.63 15.51 4.35
C ASN A 78 12.71 14.88 5.76
N LYS A 79 13.20 13.64 5.89
CA LYS A 79 13.30 12.90 7.17
C LYS A 79 11.98 12.79 7.94
N MET A 80 10.85 12.82 7.23
CA MET A 80 9.51 12.73 7.83
C MET A 80 9.10 11.29 8.15
N THR A 81 9.94 10.31 7.85
CA THR A 81 9.70 8.89 8.14
C THR A 81 9.55 8.57 9.63
N THR A 82 10.14 9.41 10.49
CA THR A 82 10.01 9.32 11.95
C THR A 82 8.83 10.12 12.50
N LEU A 83 8.34 11.10 11.73
CA LEU A 83 7.19 11.93 12.10
C LEU A 83 5.87 11.25 11.74
N PHE A 84 5.85 10.51 10.64
CA PHE A 84 4.67 9.80 10.14
C PHE A 84 5.01 8.31 9.88
N PRO A 85 5.33 7.54 10.93
CA PRO A 85 5.75 6.14 10.80
C PRO A 85 4.66 5.24 10.21
N ASN A 86 3.39 5.40 10.60
CA ASN A 86 2.29 4.58 10.10
C ASN A 86 2.02 4.87 8.61
N ALA A 87 1.99 6.15 8.22
CA ALA A 87 1.83 6.56 6.82
C ALA A 87 3.00 6.07 5.95
N PHE A 88 4.23 6.11 6.49
CA PHE A 88 5.42 5.59 5.81
C PHE A 88 5.32 4.09 5.56
N VAL A 89 4.94 3.31 6.58
CA VAL A 89 4.74 1.86 6.46
C VAL A 89 3.63 1.55 5.46
N ALA A 90 2.49 2.23 5.55
CA ALA A 90 1.36 2.04 4.65
C ALA A 90 1.73 2.29 3.18
N LEU A 91 2.44 3.38 2.88
CA LEU A 91 2.93 3.70 1.52
C LEU A 91 3.94 2.68 1.00
N ARG A 92 4.83 2.16 1.87
CA ARG A 92 5.76 1.10 1.49
C ARG A 92 5.04 -0.20 1.16
N ILE A 93 4.05 -0.59 1.95
CA ILE A 93 3.25 -1.79 1.69
C ILE A 93 2.52 -1.63 0.36
N LEU A 94 1.85 -0.49 0.14
CA LEU A 94 1.19 -0.18 -1.13
C LEU A 94 2.13 -0.35 -2.34
N LEU A 95 3.34 0.20 -2.27
CA LEU A 95 4.29 0.18 -3.40
C LEU A 95 4.95 -1.19 -3.61
N THR A 96 4.97 -2.05 -2.59
CA THR A 96 5.58 -3.39 -2.66
C THR A 96 4.58 -4.46 -3.10
N LEU A 97 3.30 -4.34 -2.75
CA LEU A 97 2.24 -5.30 -3.11
C LEU A 97 2.12 -5.57 -4.63
N PRO A 98 2.02 -4.57 -5.53
CA PRO A 98 1.96 -4.83 -6.97
C PRO A 98 3.28 -5.36 -7.53
N VAL A 99 4.43 -5.00 -6.94
CA VAL A 99 5.74 -5.53 -7.33
C VAL A 99 5.84 -7.02 -7.02
N THR A 100 5.29 -7.47 -5.90
CA THR A 100 5.25 -8.90 -5.54
C THR A 100 4.23 -9.70 -6.37
N ALA A 101 3.07 -9.13 -6.69
CA ALA A 101 2.09 -9.80 -7.56
C ALA A 101 2.66 -10.02 -8.98
N ALA A 102 3.27 -8.97 -9.57
CA ALA A 102 3.87 -9.06 -10.90
C ALA A 102 5.12 -9.97 -10.94
N SER A 103 5.90 -10.02 -9.85
CA SER A 103 7.06 -10.92 -9.74
C SER A 103 6.66 -12.38 -9.55
N GLY A 104 5.64 -12.64 -8.72
CA GLY A 104 5.10 -13.97 -8.48
C GLY A 104 4.56 -14.62 -9.76
N GLU A 105 3.75 -13.90 -10.55
CA GLU A 105 3.17 -14.41 -11.80
C GLU A 105 4.24 -14.66 -12.88
N ARG A 106 5.23 -13.77 -13.04
CA ARG A 106 6.35 -13.97 -14.00
C ARG A 106 7.25 -15.14 -13.62
N SER A 107 7.47 -15.36 -12.33
CA SER A 107 8.31 -16.46 -11.83
C SER A 107 7.59 -17.79 -11.93
N PHE A 108 6.30 -17.82 -11.61
CA PHE A 108 5.49 -19.04 -11.66
C PHE A 108 5.23 -19.51 -13.10
N SER A 109 5.11 -18.57 -14.05
CA SER A 109 5.00 -18.89 -15.48
C SER A 109 6.24 -19.64 -16.00
N LYS A 110 7.44 -19.39 -15.44
CA LYS A 110 8.67 -20.13 -15.80
C LYS A 110 8.71 -21.56 -15.22
N LEU A 111 8.13 -21.80 -14.04
CA LEU A 111 8.07 -23.14 -13.43
C LEU A 111 7.09 -24.08 -14.15
N GLN A 112 6.06 -23.54 -14.82
CA GLN A 112 5.18 -24.35 -15.67
C GLN A 112 5.87 -24.87 -16.94
N LEU A 113 6.87 -24.16 -17.47
CA LEU A 113 7.62 -24.59 -18.65
C LEU A 113 8.51 -25.82 -18.37
N ILE A 114 8.99 -25.98 -17.14
CA ILE A 114 9.89 -27.09 -16.75
C ILE A 114 9.11 -28.41 -16.55
N LYS A 115 7.80 -28.36 -16.33
CA LYS A 115 6.93 -29.54 -16.16
C LYS A 115 6.35 -30.09 -17.47
N THR A 116 6.54 -29.42 -18.60
CA THR A 116 5.88 -29.76 -19.87
C THR A 116 6.90 -30.02 -20.98
N HIS A 117 7.87 -30.90 -20.73
CA HIS A 117 8.62 -31.55 -21.80
C HIS A 117 8.42 -33.07 -21.69
N PRO A 118 7.37 -33.64 -22.31
CA PRO A 118 7.38 -35.07 -22.58
C PRO A 118 8.57 -35.35 -23.49
N ARG A 119 9.45 -36.22 -23.00
CA ARG A 119 10.53 -36.82 -23.75
C ARG A 119 9.89 -37.77 -24.76
N SER A 120 9.52 -37.28 -25.94
CA SER A 120 9.22 -38.15 -27.06
C SER A 120 10.52 -38.83 -27.48
N THR A 121 10.69 -40.08 -27.07
CA THR A 121 11.71 -40.97 -27.63
C THR A 121 11.01 -42.26 -28.00
N MET A 122 10.46 -42.29 -29.20
CA MET A 122 10.36 -43.44 -30.09
C MET A 122 10.42 -42.93 -31.52
#